data_AF-A0AA88VSH3-F1
#
_entry.id   AF-A0AA88VSH3-F1
#
_cell.length_a   1.000
_cell.length_b   1.000
_cell.length_c   1.000
_cell.angle_alpha   90.00
_cell.angle_beta   90.00
_cell.angle_gamma   90.00
#
_symmetry.space_group_name_H-M   'P 1'
#
loop_
_entity.id
_entity.type
_entity.pdbx_description
1 polymer ?
#
loop_
_entity_poly.entity_id
_entity_poly.type
_entity_poly.pdbx_seq_one_letter_code
_entity_poly.pdbx_strand_id
1 'polypeptide(L)'
;MGTEISTNPKARMVELRTKPDTPDASNLQKCAHLVDAFMMGFEAKDAVAHLHLLICAWMSSKYLHAFDIRDVKPFRGEYLSRAIGRLSGKGGKTRFAMENSTKTRIVIAEYKIHQL
;
A
#
# COMPACT_ATOMS: atom_id res chain seq x y z
N MET A 1 4.28 8.80 -18.84
CA MET A 1 5.42 8.23 -18.08
C MET A 1 6.21 7.38 -19.07
N GLY A 2 7.36 7.86 -19.55
CA GLY A 2 8.17 7.17 -20.56
C GLY A 2 9.06 6.08 -19.96
N THR A 3 8.48 5.15 -19.20
CA THR A 3 9.18 4.05 -18.52
C THR A 3 8.84 2.71 -19.17
N GLU A 4 9.81 1.81 -19.25
CA GLU A 4 9.61 0.45 -19.75
C GLU A 4 9.27 -0.48 -18.59
N ILE A 5 8.19 -1.25 -18.74
CA ILE A 5 7.70 -2.18 -17.74
C ILE A 5 7.76 -3.57 -18.36
N SER A 6 8.56 -4.45 -17.76
CA SER A 6 8.64 -5.86 -18.13
C SER A 6 8.25 -6.71 -16.93
N THR A 7 7.50 -7.78 -17.15
CA THR A 7 7.15 -8.74 -16.10
C THR A 7 7.84 -10.06 -16.39
N ASN A 8 8.52 -10.58 -15.38
CA ASN A 8 9.09 -11.93 -15.43
C ASN A 8 8.15 -12.88 -14.66
N PRO A 9 7.23 -13.58 -15.33
CA PRO A 9 6.26 -14.44 -14.66
C PRO A 9 6.92 -15.66 -13.99
N LYS A 10 8.10 -16.09 -14.46
CA LYS A 10 8.85 -17.21 -13.86
C LYS A 10 9.46 -16.81 -12.51
N ALA A 11 10.03 -15.60 -12.44
CA ALA A 11 10.59 -15.04 -11.21
C ALA A 11 9.55 -14.32 -10.33
N ARG A 12 8.30 -14.18 -10.80
CA ARG A 12 7.23 -13.37 -10.17
C ARG A 12 7.69 -11.95 -9.83
N MET A 13 8.48 -11.35 -10.72
CA MET A 13 9.10 -10.04 -10.51
C MET A 13 8.66 -9.06 -11.60
N VAL A 14 8.51 -7.79 -11.22
CA VAL A 14 8.26 -6.67 -12.13
C VAL A 14 9.56 -5.89 -12.27
N GLU A 15 10.03 -5.72 -13.49
CA GLU A 15 11.21 -4.93 -13.83
C GLU A 15 10.77 -3.58 -14.40
N LEU A 16 11.28 -2.51 -13.80
CA LEU A 16 11.04 -1.14 -14.26
C LEU A 16 12.36 -0.56 -14.76
N ARG A 17 12.39 -0.08 -16.01
CA ARG A 17 13.58 0.51 -16.63
C ARG A 17 13.28 1.91 -17.16
N THR A 18 14.22 2.83 -16.96
CA THR A 18 14.18 4.15 -17.59
C THR A 18 14.78 4.09 -18.98
N LYS A 19 14.18 4.81 -19.93
CA LYS A 19 14.75 5.01 -21.26
C LYS A 19 15.60 6.29 -21.28
N PRO A 20 16.53 6.44 -22.23
CA PRO A 20 17.26 7.71 -22.42
C PRO A 20 16.33 8.89 -22.73
N ASP A 21 15.16 8.59 -23.30
CA ASP A 21 14.09 9.53 -23.65
C ASP A 21 13.12 9.80 -22.48
N THR A 22 13.40 9.27 -21.28
CA THR A 22 12.58 9.57 -20.11
C THR A 22 12.93 10.97 -19.58
N PRO A 23 11.98 11.92 -19.54
CA PRO A 23 12.27 13.30 -19.16
C PRO A 23 12.65 13.48 -17.68
N ASP A 24 12.16 12.59 -16.79
CA ASP A 24 12.41 12.66 -15.35
C ASP A 24 12.63 11.28 -14.72
N ALA A 25 13.74 11.13 -13.99
CA ALA A 25 14.04 9.92 -13.19
C ALA A 25 13.01 9.69 -12.05
N SER A 26 12.34 10.74 -11.59
CA SER A 26 11.27 10.66 -10.58
C SER A 26 10.09 9.79 -11.05
N ASN A 27 9.88 9.65 -12.36
CA ASN A 27 8.82 8.79 -12.89
C ASN A 27 9.06 7.30 -12.61
N LEU A 28 10.33 6.87 -12.48
CA LEU A 28 10.64 5.49 -12.11
C LEU A 28 10.19 5.18 -10.68
N GLN A 29 10.50 6.07 -9.74
CA GLN A 29 10.08 5.95 -8.34
C GLN A 29 8.56 5.96 -8.22
N LYS A 30 7.89 6.81 -9.01
CA LYS A 30 6.42 6.83 -9.09
C LYS A 30 5.85 5.49 -9.56
N CYS A 31 6.40 4.90 -10.62
CA CYS A 31 5.99 3.58 -11.08
C CYS A 31 6.26 2.49 -10.04
N ALA A 32 7.41 2.54 -9.35
CA ALA A 32 7.74 1.59 -8.29
C ALA A 32 6.71 1.64 -7.15
N HIS A 33 6.37 2.83 -6.65
CA HIS A 33 5.38 2.98 -5.59
C HIS A 33 3.98 2.49 -6.00
N LEU A 34 3.61 2.68 -7.26
CA LEU A 34 2.34 2.18 -7.78
C LEU A 34 2.30 0.64 -7.76
N VAL A 35 3.38 -0.01 -8.20
CA VAL A 35 3.51 -1.46 -8.19
C VAL A 35 3.53 -1.99 -6.74
N ASP A 36 4.29 -1.35 -5.85
CA ASP A 36 4.35 -1.75 -4.44
C ASP A 36 3.00 -1.63 -3.74
N ALA A 37 2.28 -0.51 -3.94
CA ALA A 37 0.93 -0.32 -3.41
C ALA A 37 -0.04 -1.39 -3.92
N PHE A 38 0.04 -1.73 -5.21
CA PHE A 38 -0.77 -2.80 -5.79
C PHE A 38 -0.42 -4.17 -5.17
N MET A 39 0.86 -4.47 -4.97
CA MET A 39 1.30 -5.71 -4.33
C MET A 39 0.88 -5.83 -2.86
N MET A 40 0.72 -4.70 -2.17
CA MET A 40 0.16 -4.65 -0.82
C MET A 40 -1.36 -4.84 -0.76
N GLY A 41 -2.04 -4.92 -1.90
CA GLY A 41 -3.49 -5.15 -1.98
C GLY A 41 -4.32 -3.88 -2.05
N PHE A 42 -3.72 -2.71 -2.30
CA PHE A 42 -4.48 -1.49 -2.59
C PHE A 42 -5.04 -1.53 -4.02
N GLU A 43 -6.23 -0.96 -4.20
CA GLU A 43 -6.82 -0.81 -5.52
C GLU A 43 -6.02 0.18 -6.38
N ALA A 44 -5.99 -0.03 -7.70
CA ALA A 44 -5.25 0.84 -8.62
C ALA A 44 -5.66 2.33 -8.51
N LYS A 45 -6.94 2.61 -8.25
CA LYS A 45 -7.43 3.98 -8.05
C LYS A 45 -6.84 4.64 -6.80
N ASP A 46 -6.74 3.88 -5.70
CA ASP A 46 -6.18 4.35 -4.45
C ASP A 46 -4.64 4.47 -4.51
N ALA A 47 -3.99 3.55 -5.24
CA ALA A 47 -2.55 3.60 -5.49
C ALA A 47 -2.14 4.85 -6.32
N VAL A 48 -2.97 5.27 -7.27
CA VAL A 48 -2.77 6.53 -8.02
C VAL A 48 -3.00 7.76 -7.13
N ALA A 49 -3.97 7.71 -6.21
CA ALA A 49 -4.20 8.79 -5.26
C ALA A 49 -2.99 8.99 -4.32
N HIS A 50 -2.38 7.89 -3.89
CA HIS A 50 -1.12 7.90 -3.16
C HIS A 50 -0.01 8.61 -3.94
N LEU A 51 0.12 8.31 -5.23
CA LEU A 51 1.13 8.91 -6.11
C LEU A 51 1.04 10.45 -6.18
N HIS A 52 -0.18 10.97 -6.23
CA HIS A 52 -0.44 12.42 -6.30
C HIS A 52 -0.12 13.13 -4.99
N LEU A 53 -0.41 12.50 -3.84
CA LEU A 53 -0.13 13.08 -2.52
C LEU A 53 1.36 12.96 -2.13
N LEU A 54 2.08 11.95 -2.63
CA LEU A 54 3.45 11.65 -2.17
C LEU A 54 4.57 12.45 -2.83
N ILE A 55 4.31 13.19 -3.92
CA ILE A 55 5.33 14.07 -4.54
C ILE A 55 5.75 15.21 -3.60
N CYS A 56 4.90 15.65 -2.67
CA CYS A 56 5.23 16.70 -1.70
C CYS A 56 5.71 16.15 -0.33
N ALA A 57 5.41 14.89 0.00
CA ALA A 57 5.70 14.32 1.32
C ALA A 57 6.99 13.47 1.37
N TRP A 58 7.49 12.99 0.22
CA TRP A 58 8.68 12.11 0.17
C TRP A 58 9.99 12.80 0.56
N MET A 59 10.10 14.12 0.45
CA MET A 59 11.33 14.82 0.86
C MET A 59 11.52 14.92 2.38
N SER A 60 10.50 14.65 3.20
CA SER A 60 10.59 14.92 4.65
C SER A 60 10.17 13.75 5.54
N SER A 61 10.40 12.53 5.07
CA SER A 61 9.98 11.29 5.74
C SER A 61 8.48 11.04 5.67
N LYS A 62 8.07 9.93 5.06
CA LYS A 62 6.88 9.20 5.49
C LYS A 62 7.07 7.70 5.27
N TYR A 63 7.20 7.04 6.39
CA TYR A 63 7.02 5.61 6.60
C TYR A 63 5.78 5.13 5.87
N LEU A 64 5.94 4.12 5.03
CA LEU A 64 4.86 3.21 4.72
C LEU A 64 4.42 2.60 6.06
N HIS A 65 3.32 3.10 6.64
CA HIS A 65 2.84 2.70 7.97
C HIS A 65 2.18 1.32 7.90
N ALA A 66 2.99 0.32 7.56
CA ALA A 66 2.67 -1.08 7.79
C ALA A 66 3.09 -1.43 9.22
N PHE A 67 2.15 -1.89 10.03
CA PHE A 67 2.46 -2.36 11.38
C PHE A 67 1.81 -3.71 11.63
N ASP A 68 2.41 -4.47 12.55
CA ASP A 68 1.85 -5.71 13.02
C ASP A 68 0.89 -5.43 14.19
N ILE A 69 -0.28 -6.06 14.19
CA ILE A 69 -1.21 -5.97 15.33
C ILE A 69 -0.51 -6.44 16.62
N ARG A 70 0.43 -7.38 16.50
CA ARG A 70 1.22 -7.92 17.61
C ARG A 70 2.15 -6.90 18.25
N ASP A 71 2.58 -5.88 17.50
CA ASP A 71 3.46 -4.81 18.00
C ASP A 71 2.70 -3.87 18.94
N VAL A 72 1.39 -3.69 18.71
CA VAL A 72 0.51 -2.90 19.59
C VAL A 72 0.09 -3.72 20.80
N LYS A 73 -0.34 -4.96 20.56
CA LYS A 73 -0.73 -5.88 21.61
C LYS A 73 -0.49 -7.33 21.17
N PRO A 74 0.26 -8.13 21.93
CA PRO A 74 0.59 -9.50 21.55
C PRO A 74 -0.62 -10.42 21.71
N PHE A 75 -1.52 -10.42 20.73
CA PHE A 75 -2.61 -11.39 20.64
C PHE A 75 -2.08 -12.75 20.16
N ARG A 76 -2.70 -13.83 20.64
CA ARG A 76 -2.38 -15.21 20.24
C ARG A 76 -3.66 -15.96 19.86
N GLY A 77 -3.56 -16.85 18.89
CA GLY A 77 -4.66 -17.73 18.47
C GLY A 77 -5.96 -16.98 18.15
N GLU A 78 -7.08 -17.45 18.71
CA GLU A 78 -8.41 -16.89 18.44
C GLU A 78 -8.58 -15.41 18.80
N TYR A 79 -7.78 -14.87 19.72
CA TYR A 79 -7.89 -13.45 20.08
C TYR A 79 -7.43 -12.55 18.93
N LEU A 80 -6.47 -13.00 18.12
CA LEU A 80 -5.99 -12.27 16.95
C LEU A 80 -7.06 -12.23 15.85
N SER A 81 -7.69 -13.37 15.55
CA SER A 81 -8.76 -13.44 14.55
C SER A 81 -9.98 -12.62 14.97
N ARG A 82 -10.34 -12.63 16.26
CA ARG A 82 -11.40 -11.76 16.80
C ARG A 82 -11.04 -10.27 16.70
N ALA A 83 -9.79 -9.89 16.96
CA ALA A 83 -9.34 -8.49 16.83
C ALA A 83 -9.45 -8.02 15.37
N ILE A 84 -8.96 -8.81 14.41
CA ILE A 84 -9.08 -8.55 12.98
C ILE A 84 -10.55 -8.43 12.55
N GLY A 85 -11.40 -9.35 13.02
CA GLY A 85 -12.84 -9.33 12.74
C GLY A 85 -13.53 -8.07 13.27
N ARG A 86 -13.10 -7.55 14.43
CA ARG A 86 -13.61 -6.29 15.00
C ARG A 86 -13.14 -5.06 14.22
N LEU A 87 -11.88 -5.04 13.78
CA LEU A 87 -11.30 -3.96 12.96
C LEU A 87 -11.99 -3.88 11.60
N SER A 88 -12.18 -5.01 10.93
CA SER A 88 -12.92 -5.06 9.66
C SER A 88 -14.40 -4.72 9.86
N GLY A 89 -15.01 -5.27 10.91
CA GLY A 89 -16.45 -5.22 11.10
C GLY A 89 -17.22 -6.09 10.12
N LYS A 90 -18.54 -6.20 10.32
CA LYS A 90 -19.43 -6.99 9.47
C LYS A 90 -19.41 -6.45 8.04
N GLY A 91 -18.88 -7.23 7.11
CA GLY A 91 -18.77 -6.85 5.69
C GLY A 91 -17.88 -5.63 5.44
N GLY A 92 -16.89 -5.36 6.31
CA GLY A 92 -15.96 -4.25 6.12
C GLY A 92 -16.49 -2.87 6.52
N LYS A 93 -17.71 -2.78 7.07
CA LYS A 93 -18.36 -1.48 7.38
C LYS A 93 -17.56 -0.61 8.35
N THR A 94 -16.93 -1.21 9.37
CA THR A 94 -16.14 -0.46 10.35
C THR A 94 -14.88 0.09 9.68
N ARG A 95 -14.17 -0.74 8.91
CA ARG A 95 -13.00 -0.31 8.13
C ARG A 95 -13.36 0.85 7.19
N PHE A 96 -14.45 0.71 6.44
CA PHE A 96 -14.91 1.73 5.51
C PHE A 96 -15.27 3.05 6.20
N ALA A 97 -15.89 2.99 7.39
CA ALA A 97 -16.17 4.18 8.19
C ALA A 97 -14.88 4.89 8.64
N MET A 98 -13.85 4.13 9.07
CA MET A 98 -12.54 4.68 9.42
C MET A 98 -11.84 5.32 8.22
N GLU A 99 -11.82 4.62 7.08
CA GLU A 99 -11.24 5.11 5.82
C GLU A 99 -11.89 6.44 5.39
N ASN A 100 -13.21 6.52 5.45
CA ASN A 100 -13.94 7.73 5.06
C ASN A 100 -13.76 8.89 6.06
N SER A 101 -13.65 8.58 7.36
CA SER A 101 -13.46 9.59 8.41
C SER A 101 -12.06 10.18 8.40
N THR A 102 -11.04 9.36 8.20
CA THR A 102 -9.63 9.77 8.24
C THR A 102 -9.07 10.14 6.86
N LYS A 103 -9.84 9.90 5.79
CA LYS A 103 -9.40 10.03 4.40
C LYS A 103 -8.17 9.18 4.08
N THR A 104 -8.11 7.99 4.68
CA THR A 104 -7.04 7.00 4.47
C THR A 104 -7.59 5.77 3.74
N ARG A 105 -6.69 4.88 3.32
CA ARG A 105 -7.04 3.53 2.87
C ARG A 105 -6.37 2.49 3.74
N ILE A 106 -7.10 1.46 4.12
CA ILE A 106 -6.61 0.45 5.07
C ILE A 106 -6.74 -0.92 4.42
N VAL A 107 -5.61 -1.61 4.28
CA VAL A 107 -5.58 -3.02 3.87
C VAL A 107 -5.17 -3.86 5.07
N ILE A 108 -5.97 -4.90 5.37
CA ILE A 108 -5.71 -5.82 6.48
C ILE A 108 -5.34 -7.17 5.87
N ALA A 109 -4.09 -7.59 6.06
CA ALA A 109 -3.52 -8.83 5.57
C ALA A 109 -3.11 -9.72 6.75
N GLU A 110 -4.04 -10.57 7.19
CA GLU A 110 -3.89 -11.40 8.39
C GLU A 110 -3.51 -10.57 9.61
N TYR A 111 -2.23 -10.56 10.00
CA TYR A 111 -1.70 -9.84 11.16
C TYR A 111 -1.07 -8.48 10.81
N LYS A 112 -0.84 -8.19 9.52
CA LYS A 112 -0.24 -6.94 9.06
C LYS A 112 -1.32 -5.98 8.57
N ILE A 113 -1.29 -4.75 9.08
CA ILE A 113 -2.17 -3.67 8.64
C ILE A 113 -1.34 -2.69 7.86
N HIS A 114 -1.76 -2.40 6.64
CA HIS A 114 -1.19 -1.37 5.79
C HIS A 114 -2.13 -0.18 5.76
N GLN A 115 -1.62 0.99 6.13
CA GLN A 115 -2.34 2.25 6.02
C GLN A 115 -1.69 3.15 4.98
N LEU A 116 -2.54 3.76 4.15
CA LEU A 116 -2.21 4.71 3.10
C LEU A 116 -2.63 6.12 3.48
#